data_AF-A0A968YFE3-F1
#
_entry.id   AF-A0A968YFE3-F1
#
_cell.length_a   1.000
_cell.length_b   1.000
_cell.length_c   1.000
_cell.angle_alpha   90.00
_cell.angle_beta   90.00
_cell.angle_gamma   90.00
#
_symmetry.space_group_name_H-M   'P 1'
#
loop_
_entity.id
_entity.type
_entity.pdbx_description
1 polymer ?
#
loop_
_entity_poly.entity_id
_entity_poly.type
_entity_poly.pdbx_seq_one_letter_code
_entity_poly.pdbx_strand_id
1 'polypeptide(L)'
;MQALETDQAPKPGESIAEYVRRLRDGLGLTQKQVALKANLHVQSLGKLERGKTTKLNLKTINGLSYALQVPGEYLESVYKGSSVEVTNAVKFCPKCWVPGTPPDSLWTNVRAKFCFECGERLRNRCNSCNELITSLKHRFCPFCGQAYKLTKS
;
A
#
# COMPACT_ATOMS: atom_id res chain seq x y z
N MET A 1 16.42 0.61 11.81
CA MET A 1 16.23 -0.05 10.49
C MET A 1 14.78 0.11 10.07
N GLN A 2 14.46 1.02 9.14
CA GLN A 2 13.32 0.92 8.22
C GLN A 2 13.33 2.13 7.27
N ALA A 3 13.98 1.93 6.12
CA ALA A 3 13.94 2.80 4.95
C ALA A 3 13.52 1.98 3.71
N LEU A 4 12.76 0.89 3.92
CA LEU A 4 12.46 -0.11 2.88
C LEU A 4 11.10 0.11 2.17
N GLU A 5 10.20 0.92 2.72
CA GLU A 5 8.85 1.06 2.15
C GLU A 5 8.82 1.82 0.82
N THR A 6 9.83 2.65 0.53
CA THR A 6 9.88 3.46 -0.70
C THR A 6 10.34 2.67 -1.92
N ASP A 7 11.19 1.65 -1.74
CA ASP A 7 11.75 0.87 -2.87
C ASP A 7 10.82 -0.26 -3.33
N GLN A 8 9.85 -0.66 -2.49
CA GLN A 8 8.89 -1.71 -2.83
C GLN A 8 7.67 -1.20 -3.61
N ALA A 9 7.51 0.12 -3.77
CA ALA A 9 6.42 0.67 -4.57
C ALA A 9 6.59 0.32 -6.06
N PRO A 10 5.49 0.11 -6.80
CA PRO A 10 5.53 0.01 -8.25
C PRO A 10 6.10 1.26 -8.91
N LYS A 11 6.97 1.09 -9.91
CA LYS A 11 7.45 2.21 -10.72
C LYS A 11 6.41 2.60 -11.78
N PRO A 12 6.33 3.88 -12.21
CA PRO A 12 5.45 4.28 -13.29
C PRO A 12 5.73 3.49 -14.58
N GLY A 13 4.71 2.87 -15.15
CA GLY A 13 4.82 2.08 -16.38
C GLY A 13 5.47 0.70 -16.22
N GLU A 14 5.83 0.28 -14.99
CA GLU A 14 6.38 -1.04 -14.73
C GLU A 14 5.31 -2.12 -14.94
N SER A 15 5.63 -3.17 -15.69
CA SER A 15 4.73 -4.31 -15.87
C SER A 15 4.73 -5.23 -14.64
N ILE A 16 3.68 -6.05 -14.48
CA ILE A 16 3.61 -7.03 -13.38
C ILE A 16 4.78 -8.03 -13.40
N ALA A 17 5.28 -8.35 -14.60
CA ALA A 17 6.41 -9.25 -14.79
C ALA A 17 7.72 -8.62 -14.27
N GLU A 18 7.96 -7.36 -14.61
CA GLU A 18 9.13 -6.59 -14.17
C GLU A 18 9.07 -6.34 -12.67
N TYR A 19 7.91 -5.94 -12.15
CA TYR A 19 7.70 -5.66 -10.73
C TYR A 19 7.98 -6.91 -9.86
N VAL A 20 7.39 -8.06 -10.20
CA VAL A 20 7.62 -9.32 -9.46
C VAL A 20 9.08 -9.75 -9.54
N ARG A 21 9.71 -9.64 -10.71
CA ARG A 21 11.12 -10.00 -10.90
C ARG A 21 12.04 -9.12 -10.05
N ARG A 22 11.82 -7.80 -10.09
CA ARG A 22 12.60 -6.82 -9.32
C ARG A 22 12.50 -7.08 -7.82
N LEU A 23 11.30 -7.29 -7.28
CA LEU A 23 11.10 -7.60 -5.86
C LEU A 23 11.78 -8.91 -5.47
N ARG A 24 11.66 -9.95 -6.32
CA ARG A 24 12.32 -11.23 -6.08
C ARG A 24 13.84 -11.08 -6.01
N ASP A 25 14.43 -10.37 -6.98
CA ASP A 25 15.88 -10.14 -7.05
C ASP A 25 16.36 -9.28 -5.86
N GLY A 26 15.60 -8.26 -5.47
CA GLY A 26 15.88 -7.43 -4.29
C GLY A 26 15.84 -8.19 -2.96
N LEU A 27 15.07 -9.28 -2.89
CA LEU A 27 15.04 -10.19 -1.74
C LEU A 27 16.07 -11.33 -1.84
N GLY A 28 16.85 -11.41 -2.92
CA GLY A 28 17.82 -12.49 -3.15
C GLY A 28 17.19 -13.88 -3.30
N LEU A 29 15.91 -13.96 -3.73
CA LEU A 29 15.17 -15.22 -3.81
C LEU A 29 15.22 -15.83 -5.22
N THR A 30 15.27 -17.16 -5.28
CA THR A 30 15.06 -17.90 -6.53
C THR A 30 13.58 -18.00 -6.88
N GLN A 31 13.26 -18.22 -8.16
CA GLN A 31 11.88 -18.48 -8.60
C GLN A 31 11.25 -19.66 -7.84
N LYS A 32 12.02 -20.71 -7.56
CA LYS A 32 11.55 -21.88 -6.79
C LYS A 32 11.13 -21.49 -5.38
N GLN A 33 11.91 -20.66 -4.69
CA GLN A 33 11.61 -20.21 -3.33
C GLN A 33 10.35 -19.32 -3.29
N VAL A 34 10.22 -18.36 -4.21
CA VAL A 34 9.02 -17.51 -4.27
C VAL A 34 7.78 -18.34 -4.60
N ALA A 35 7.87 -19.23 -5.58
CA ALA A 35 6.75 -20.11 -5.96
C ALA A 35 6.29 -20.98 -4.78
N LEU A 36 7.23 -21.57 -4.03
CA LEU A 36 6.92 -22.35 -2.83
C LEU A 36 6.22 -21.49 -1.77
N LYS A 37 6.77 -20.31 -1.45
CA LYS A 37 6.17 -19.38 -0.46
C LYS A 37 4.79 -18.87 -0.89
N ALA A 38 4.59 -18.64 -2.18
CA ALA A 38 3.33 -18.16 -2.74
C ALA A 38 2.30 -19.27 -2.97
N ASN A 39 2.65 -20.53 -2.71
CA ASN A 39 1.85 -21.70 -3.05
C ASN A 39 1.46 -21.74 -4.55
N LEU A 40 2.45 -21.49 -5.41
CA LEU A 40 2.34 -21.49 -6.86
C LEU A 40 3.24 -22.56 -7.48
N HIS A 41 2.88 -23.02 -8.67
CA HIS A 41 3.79 -23.86 -9.45
C HIS A 41 4.95 -23.01 -10.00
N VAL A 42 6.19 -23.53 -9.93
CA VAL A 42 7.40 -22.82 -10.37
C VAL A 42 7.28 -22.36 -11.83
N GLN A 43 6.69 -23.18 -12.71
CA GLN A 43 6.47 -22.81 -14.11
C GLN A 43 5.46 -21.67 -14.27
N SER A 44 4.47 -21.56 -13.38
CA SER A 44 3.49 -20.47 -13.42
C SER A 44 4.16 -19.14 -13.08
N LEU A 45 5.03 -19.12 -12.07
CA LEU A 45 5.85 -17.95 -11.75
C LEU A 45 6.80 -17.61 -12.92
N GLY A 46 7.46 -18.61 -13.52
CA GLY A 46 8.33 -18.38 -14.67
C GLY A 46 7.60 -17.91 -15.94
N LYS A 47 6.31 -18.25 -16.12
CA LYS A 47 5.47 -17.68 -17.20
C LYS A 47 5.09 -16.23 -16.88
N LEU A 48 4.77 -15.93 -15.63
CA LEU A 48 4.46 -14.58 -15.17
C LEU A 48 5.65 -13.64 -15.33
N GLU A 49 6.83 -14.01 -14.82
CA GLU A 49 8.03 -13.16 -14.95
C GLU A 49 8.46 -12.96 -16.40
N ARG A 50 8.08 -13.85 -17.33
CA ARG A 50 8.33 -13.68 -18.78
C ARG A 50 7.22 -12.92 -19.51
N GLY A 51 6.23 -12.38 -18.80
CA GLY A 51 5.11 -11.64 -19.38
C GLY A 51 4.08 -12.50 -20.12
N LYS A 52 4.17 -13.83 -20.03
CA LYS A 52 3.21 -14.75 -20.69
C LYS A 52 1.91 -14.90 -19.91
N THR A 53 1.95 -14.67 -18.60
CA THR A 53 0.76 -14.61 -17.76
C THR A 53 0.48 -13.16 -17.42
N THR A 54 -0.52 -12.58 -18.06
CA THR A 54 -0.95 -11.20 -17.83
C THR A 54 -2.13 -11.11 -16.87
N LYS A 55 -2.88 -12.20 -16.65
CA LYS A 55 -4.03 -12.25 -15.74
C LYS A 55 -3.69 -12.95 -14.42
N LEU A 56 -3.95 -12.26 -13.32
CA LEU A 56 -3.79 -12.77 -11.96
C LEU A 56 -5.15 -12.95 -11.28
N ASN A 57 -5.33 -14.08 -10.59
CA ASN A 57 -6.47 -14.28 -9.70
C ASN A 57 -6.10 -13.84 -8.27
N LEU A 58 -7.12 -13.62 -7.43
CA LEU A 58 -6.93 -13.15 -6.05
C LEU A 58 -6.04 -14.09 -5.21
N LYS A 59 -6.14 -15.41 -5.42
CA LYS A 59 -5.30 -16.39 -4.72
C LYS A 59 -3.81 -16.18 -5.06
N THR A 60 -3.49 -15.95 -6.32
CA THR A 60 -2.13 -15.67 -6.77
C THR A 60 -1.62 -14.33 -6.26
N ILE A 61 -2.46 -13.30 -6.25
CA ILE A 61 -2.10 -11.98 -5.68
C ILE A 61 -1.76 -12.11 -4.20
N ASN A 62 -2.60 -12.78 -3.41
CA ASN A 62 -2.36 -13.00 -1.99
C ASN A 62 -1.09 -13.83 -1.75
N GLY A 63 -0.87 -14.88 -2.53
CA GLY A 63 0.34 -15.71 -2.44
C GLY A 63 1.61 -14.90 -2.74
N LEU A 64 1.60 -14.10 -3.82
CA LEU A 64 2.73 -13.25 -4.18
C LEU A 64 2.96 -12.12 -3.17
N SER A 65 1.89 -11.48 -2.67
CA SER A 65 1.95 -10.46 -1.62
C SER A 65 2.66 -11.00 -0.37
N TYR A 66 2.30 -12.22 0.03
CA TYR A 66 2.96 -12.89 1.15
C TYR A 66 4.43 -13.21 0.86
N ALA A 67 4.72 -13.84 -0.29
CA ALA A 67 6.06 -14.30 -0.63
C ALA A 67 7.07 -13.16 -0.84
N LEU A 68 6.62 -12.06 -1.45
CA LEU A 68 7.42 -10.87 -1.77
C LEU A 68 7.35 -9.79 -0.69
N GLN A 69 6.59 -10.02 0.39
CA GLN A 69 6.43 -9.10 1.52
C GLN A 69 5.91 -7.70 1.13
N VAL A 70 5.13 -7.62 0.04
CA VAL A 70 4.53 -6.37 -0.44
C VAL A 70 3.02 -6.35 -0.24
N PRO A 71 2.37 -5.18 -0.21
CA PRO A 71 0.92 -5.07 -0.21
C PRO A 71 0.30 -5.69 -1.47
N GLY A 72 -0.84 -6.36 -1.33
CA GLY A 72 -1.57 -6.94 -2.48
C GLY A 72 -2.06 -5.86 -3.44
N GLU A 73 -2.31 -4.66 -2.91
CA GLU A 73 -2.73 -3.46 -3.64
C GLU A 73 -1.67 -3.02 -4.67
N TYR A 74 -0.38 -3.21 -4.37
CA TYR A 74 0.70 -2.91 -5.32
C TYR A 74 0.74 -3.91 -6.48
N LEU A 75 0.41 -5.18 -6.22
CA LEU A 75 0.29 -6.17 -7.29
C LEU A 75 -0.97 -5.94 -8.12
N GLU A 76 -2.10 -5.60 -7.48
CA GLU A 76 -3.37 -5.34 -8.14
C GLU A 76 -3.34 -4.16 -9.09
N SER A 77 -2.72 -3.07 -8.68
CA SER A 77 -2.60 -1.84 -9.46
C SER A 77 -1.75 -2.02 -10.71
N VAL A 78 -0.56 -2.59 -10.54
CA VAL A 78 0.33 -2.94 -11.66
C VAL A 78 -0.37 -3.91 -12.61
N TYR A 79 -1.10 -4.88 -12.07
CA TYR A 79 -1.91 -5.80 -12.86
C TYR A 79 -3.05 -5.11 -13.63
N LYS A 80 -3.80 -4.21 -12.99
CA LYS A 80 -4.95 -3.50 -13.60
C LYS A 80 -4.52 -2.41 -14.57
N GLY A 81 -3.22 -2.11 -14.67
CA GLY A 81 -2.72 -0.96 -15.45
C GLY A 81 -3.24 0.37 -14.90
N SER A 82 -3.85 0.35 -13.71
CA SER A 82 -4.18 1.56 -12.97
C SER A 82 -2.88 1.98 -12.32
N SER A 83 -2.38 3.17 -12.64
CA SER A 83 -1.36 3.78 -11.79
C SER A 83 -1.88 3.63 -10.36
N VAL A 84 -1.13 2.95 -9.48
CA VAL A 84 -1.20 3.39 -8.09
C VAL A 84 -0.77 4.83 -8.24
N GLU A 85 -1.73 5.74 -8.23
CA GLU A 85 -1.48 6.93 -7.46
C GLU A 85 -1.11 6.33 -6.12
N VAL A 86 0.20 6.18 -5.87
CA VAL A 86 0.74 6.06 -4.53
C VAL A 86 0.37 7.40 -3.96
N THR A 87 -0.91 7.54 -3.66
CA THR A 87 -1.42 8.61 -2.88
C THR A 87 -0.67 8.31 -1.61
N ASN A 88 0.34 9.14 -1.34
CA ASN A 88 0.79 9.46 0.01
C ASN A 88 -0.43 10.03 0.77
N ALA A 89 -1.54 9.30 0.75
CA ALA A 89 -2.80 9.61 1.34
C ALA A 89 -2.56 9.36 2.80
N VAL A 90 -2.23 10.46 3.46
CA VAL A 90 -1.81 10.45 4.83
C VAL A 90 -2.94 9.82 5.64
N LYS A 91 -2.64 8.71 6.30
CA LYS A 91 -3.57 8.09 7.24
C LYS A 91 -3.39 8.73 8.60
N PHE A 92 -4.50 9.08 9.23
CA PHE A 92 -4.50 9.54 10.61
C PHE A 92 -5.74 9.10 11.36
N CYS A 93 -5.61 9.08 12.68
CA CYS A 93 -6.75 8.93 13.57
C CYS A 93 -7.38 10.30 13.85
N PRO A 94 -8.65 10.54 13.52
CA PRO A 94 -9.30 11.83 13.77
C PRO A 94 -9.50 12.12 15.26
N LYS A 95 -9.40 11.13 16.15
CA LYS A 95 -9.53 11.30 17.61
C LYS A 95 -8.18 11.52 18.30
N CYS A 96 -7.17 10.73 17.92
CA CYS A 96 -5.87 10.72 18.60
C CYS A 96 -4.83 11.66 17.99
N TRP A 97 -4.93 11.99 16.70
CA TRP A 97 -3.97 12.87 16.04
C TRP A 97 -3.95 14.26 16.68
N VAL A 98 -2.75 14.87 16.77
CA VAL A 98 -2.56 16.24 17.24
C VAL A 98 -2.37 17.14 16.03
N PRO A 99 -3.22 18.16 15.83
CA PRO A 99 -3.13 18.96 14.62
C PRO A 99 -1.81 19.74 14.53
N GLY A 100 -1.17 19.71 13.37
CA GLY A 100 0.14 20.32 13.14
C GLY A 100 1.32 19.43 13.49
N THR A 101 1.10 18.21 14.00
CA THR A 101 2.16 17.19 14.13
C THR A 101 2.10 16.21 12.98
N PRO A 102 3.23 15.55 12.62
CA PRO A 102 3.17 14.40 11.75
C PRO A 102 2.25 13.31 12.34
N PRO A 103 1.58 12.50 11.51
CA PRO A 103 0.88 11.31 11.96
C PRO A 103 1.85 10.28 12.55
N ASP A 104 1.32 9.40 13.39
CA ASP A 104 2.11 8.30 13.94
C ASP A 104 2.59 7.35 12.82
N SER A 105 3.84 6.88 12.91
CA SER A 105 4.44 5.97 11.93
C SER A 105 3.71 4.62 11.82
N LEU A 106 3.01 4.18 12.86
CA LEU A 106 2.20 2.96 12.76
C LEU A 106 0.97 3.18 11.86
N TRP A 107 0.46 4.40 11.76
CA TRP A 107 -0.66 4.71 10.85
C TRP A 107 -0.20 4.77 9.39
N THR A 108 1.06 5.09 9.13
CA THR A 108 1.62 5.14 7.76
C THR A 108 1.80 3.75 7.15
N ASN A 109 1.80 2.69 7.97
CA ASN A 109 1.80 1.32 7.47
C ASN A 109 0.59 1.08 6.56
N VAL A 110 0.84 0.60 5.35
CA VAL A 110 -0.18 0.27 4.33
C VAL A 110 -1.31 -0.62 4.85
N ARG A 111 -1.02 -1.59 5.73
CA ARG A 111 -2.02 -2.50 6.32
C ARG A 111 -2.76 -1.92 7.52
N ALA A 112 -2.32 -0.80 8.08
CA ALA A 112 -3.01 -0.15 9.18
C ALA A 112 -4.37 0.38 8.70
N LYS A 113 -5.45 -0.17 9.27
CA LYS A 113 -6.85 0.24 9.03
C LYS A 113 -7.46 0.94 10.23
N PHE A 114 -6.94 0.70 11.43
CA PHE A 114 -7.45 1.18 12.70
C PHE A 114 -6.34 1.81 13.54
N CYS A 115 -6.71 2.76 14.40
CA CYS A 115 -5.81 3.40 15.36
C CYS A 115 -5.44 2.39 16.46
N PHE A 116 -4.14 2.19 16.69
CA PHE A 116 -3.66 1.29 17.75
C PHE A 116 -3.98 1.80 19.16
N GLU A 117 -4.24 3.11 19.32
CA GLU A 117 -4.50 3.73 20.61
C GLU A 117 -5.99 3.70 21.01
N CYS A 118 -6.90 4.01 20.07
CA CYS A 118 -8.34 4.14 20.38
C CYS A 118 -9.26 3.23 19.55
N GLY A 119 -8.72 2.40 18.67
CA GLY A 119 -9.50 1.49 17.81
C GLY A 119 -10.29 2.15 16.68
N GLU A 120 -10.31 3.49 16.59
CA GLU A 120 -11.04 4.21 15.53
C GLU A 120 -10.46 3.94 14.14
N ARG A 121 -11.32 3.93 13.11
CA ARG A 121 -10.86 3.70 11.73
C ARG A 121 -9.97 4.86 11.26
N LEU A 122 -8.80 4.53 10.71
CA LEU A 122 -7.90 5.53 10.13
C LEU A 122 -8.53 6.14 8.88
N ARG A 123 -8.33 7.45 8.72
CA ARG A 123 -8.87 8.23 7.62
C ARG A 123 -7.77 8.87 6.80
N ASN A 124 -8.06 9.03 5.52
CA ASN A 124 -7.25 9.77 4.57
C ASN A 124 -8.09 10.77 3.76
N ARG A 125 -9.35 10.97 4.17
CA ARG A 125 -10.32 11.88 3.55
C ARG A 125 -10.96 12.76 4.62
N CYS A 126 -11.33 13.97 4.24
CA CYS A 126 -12.04 14.89 5.12
C CYS A 126 -13.37 14.26 5.59
N ASN A 127 -13.69 14.41 6.88
CA ASN A 127 -14.96 13.89 7.41
C ASN A 127 -16.20 14.64 6.88
N SER A 128 -16.06 15.90 6.46
CA SER A 128 -17.16 16.73 6.00
C SER A 128 -17.38 16.65 4.49
N CYS A 129 -16.34 16.94 3.69
CA CYS A 129 -16.47 16.99 2.23
C CYS A 129 -15.94 15.76 1.49
N ASN A 130 -15.42 14.76 2.20
CA ASN A 130 -14.82 13.54 1.63
C ASN A 130 -13.61 13.75 0.69
N GLU A 131 -13.07 14.97 0.63
CA GLU A 131 -11.90 15.27 -0.18
C GLU A 131 -10.65 14.57 0.33
N LEU A 132 -9.77 14.17 -0.60
CA LEU A 132 -8.52 13.49 -0.27
C LEU A 132 -7.58 14.42 0.51
N ILE A 133 -7.01 13.91 1.60
CA ILE A 133 -6.05 14.64 2.40
C ILE A 133 -4.65 14.33 1.88
N THR A 134 -4.05 15.32 1.23
CA THR A 134 -2.69 15.23 0.67
C THR A 134 -1.61 15.62 1.67
N SER A 135 -1.96 16.37 2.74
CA SER A 135 -1.02 16.77 3.78
C SER A 135 -1.72 17.04 5.11
N LEU A 136 -1.11 16.58 6.21
CA LEU A 136 -1.52 16.88 7.59
C LEU A 136 -0.71 18.01 8.23
N LYS A 137 0.01 18.81 7.44
CA LYS A 137 0.68 20.02 7.94
C LYS A 137 -0.33 21.01 8.55
N HIS A 138 -1.55 21.05 8.00
CA HIS A 138 -2.60 21.97 8.40
C HIS A 138 -3.73 21.24 9.14
N ARG A 139 -4.34 21.94 10.10
CA ARG A 139 -5.40 21.39 10.98
C ARG A 139 -6.80 21.36 10.36
N PHE A 140 -7.02 22.11 9.28
CA PHE A 140 -8.32 22.28 8.61
C PHE A 140 -8.24 21.84 7.15
N CYS A 141 -9.38 21.41 6.62
CA CYS A 141 -9.54 21.12 5.20
C CYS A 141 -9.48 22.42 4.37
N PRO A 142 -8.64 22.49 3.31
CA PRO A 142 -8.54 23.68 2.48
C PRO A 142 -9.78 23.94 1.62
N PHE A 143 -10.64 22.94 1.43
CA PHE A 143 -11.82 23.03 0.56
C PHE A 143 -13.10 23.35 1.32
N CYS A 144 -13.32 22.77 2.51
CA CYS A 144 -14.55 23.00 3.30
C CYS A 144 -14.32 23.68 4.65
N GLY A 145 -13.07 23.96 5.04
CA GLY A 145 -12.75 24.61 6.31
C GLY A 145 -12.91 23.73 7.56
N GLN A 146 -13.47 22.53 7.45
CA GLN A 146 -13.70 21.66 8.60
C GLN A 146 -12.38 21.17 9.21
N ALA A 147 -12.33 21.14 10.54
CA ALA A 147 -11.20 20.54 11.27
C ALA A 147 -11.11 19.03 11.01
N TYR A 148 -9.90 18.54 10.78
CA TYR A 148 -9.68 17.11 10.60
C TYR A 148 -9.80 16.31 11.91
N LYS A 149 -9.46 16.95 13.03
CA LYS A 149 -9.62 16.36 14.36
C LYS A 149 -11.07 16.47 14.81
N LEU A 150 -11.64 15.33 15.20
CA LEU A 150 -12.95 15.29 15.83
C LEU A 150 -12.81 15.65 17.30
N THR A 151 -13.64 16.58 17.76
CA THR A 151 -13.80 16.84 19.20
C THR A 151 -14.44 15.62 19.83
N LYS A 152 -13.90 15.16 20.97
CA LYS A 152 -14.57 14.14 21.78
C LYS A 152 -15.93 14.72 22.19
N SER A 153 -17.01 14.00 21.88
CA SER A 153 -18.30 14.22 22.53
C SER A 153 -18.26 13.69 23.95
#